data_AF-A0A2S6Q7Y1-F1
#
_entry.id   AF-A0A2S6Q7Y1-F1
#
_cell.length_a   1.000
_cell.length_b   1.000
_cell.length_c   1.000
_cell.angle_alpha   90.00
_cell.angle_beta   90.00
_cell.angle_gamma   90.00
#
_symmetry.space_group_name_H-M   'P 1'
#
loop_
_entity.id
_entity.type
_entity.pdbx_description
1 polymer ?
#
loop_
_entity_poly.entity_id
_entity_poly.type
_entity_poly.pdbx_seq_one_letter_code
_entity_poly.pdbx_strand_id
1 'polypeptide(L)'
;IEDFHWMDDPDWRAKGERMYLKADYKLLIENLLELSHLSYVHATTLGTGAVAEEQMKFERGERSVTLTRWILDSPVSTMFQKLGRFEKNEHVDRWQHVTWTPPAFVKLDVGAARANTGAVEGDRSQGFGYRNLNAITPETEKSAHYFWAQARDFRIDEEWISDLFVTTTHEAFSEDLWIIGLQQENMDTGKTHPRVDINHDGAAMQAIRMLQSMIDQERNSFADAAE
;
A
#
# COMPACT_ATOMS: atom_id res chain seq x y z
N ILE A 1 10.43 14.63 -8.05
CA ILE A 1 10.90 13.65 -7.03
C ILE A 1 9.73 13.48 -6.08
N GLU A 2 9.34 12.25 -5.76
CA GLU A 2 8.25 11.97 -4.82
C GLU A 2 8.64 12.42 -3.41
N ASP A 3 7.69 12.96 -2.66
CA ASP A 3 7.93 13.46 -1.30
C ASP A 3 7.73 12.35 -0.26
N PHE A 4 8.85 11.82 0.23
CA PHE A 4 8.98 10.85 1.32
C PHE A 4 9.73 11.44 2.54
N HIS A 5 9.56 12.74 2.85
CA HIS A 5 10.26 13.43 3.95
C HIS A 5 10.15 12.75 5.33
N TRP A 6 9.12 11.93 5.58
CA TRP A 6 9.02 11.16 6.83
C TRP A 6 10.19 10.20 7.09
N MET A 7 11.01 9.93 6.07
CA MET A 7 12.20 9.09 6.19
C MET A 7 13.37 9.78 6.90
N ASP A 8 13.46 11.10 6.83
CA ASP A 8 14.54 11.91 7.38
C ASP A 8 14.08 13.03 8.33
N ASP A 9 12.77 13.16 8.54
CA ASP A 9 12.18 14.07 9.53
C ASP A 9 12.57 13.66 10.97
N PRO A 10 13.13 14.58 11.79
CA PRO A 10 13.55 14.29 13.17
C PRO A 10 12.42 13.91 14.12
N ASP A 11 11.18 14.31 13.81
CA ASP A 11 9.99 13.97 14.61
C ASP A 11 9.44 12.59 14.24
N TRP A 12 10.03 11.93 13.23
CA TRP A 12 9.62 10.62 12.76
C TRP A 12 10.67 9.55 13.06
N ARG A 13 10.18 8.32 13.07
CA ARG A 13 11.03 7.13 13.16
C ARG A 13 10.65 6.21 12.01
N ALA A 14 11.57 6.08 11.07
CA ALA A 14 11.40 5.28 9.87
C ALA A 14 12.37 4.10 9.84
N LYS A 15 11.88 2.94 9.41
CA LYS A 15 12.71 1.76 9.16
C LYS A 15 12.12 0.99 7.98
N GLY A 16 12.99 0.47 7.12
CA GLY A 16 12.60 -0.13 5.86
C GLY A 16 13.66 -1.06 5.30
N GLU A 17 13.31 -1.72 4.21
CA GLU A 17 14.14 -2.74 3.58
C GLU A 17 14.04 -2.68 2.05
N ARG A 18 14.96 -3.37 1.39
CA ARG A 18 14.89 -3.66 -0.04
C ARG A 18 14.60 -5.13 -0.25
N MET A 19 13.57 -5.44 -1.01
CA MET A 19 13.23 -6.77 -1.50
C MET A 19 13.40 -6.85 -3.01
N TYR A 20 13.42 -8.07 -3.54
CA TYR A 20 13.56 -8.33 -4.97
C TYR A 20 12.32 -9.05 -5.50
N LEU A 21 11.71 -8.48 -6.54
CA LEU A 21 10.52 -9.01 -7.20
C LEU A 21 10.93 -9.73 -8.49
N LYS A 22 10.41 -10.95 -8.69
CA LYS A 22 10.57 -11.73 -9.92
C LYS A 22 9.32 -11.64 -10.81
N ALA A 23 8.90 -10.41 -11.11
CA ALA A 23 7.74 -10.14 -11.94
C ALA A 23 7.80 -8.71 -12.51
N ASP A 24 6.92 -8.40 -13.46
CA ASP A 24 6.68 -7.01 -13.90
C ASP A 24 6.29 -6.16 -12.69
N TYR A 25 6.99 -5.04 -12.50
CA TYR A 25 6.75 -4.08 -11.42
C TYR A 25 5.30 -3.58 -11.35
N LYS A 26 4.59 -3.57 -12.48
CA LYS A 26 3.17 -3.16 -12.55
C LYS A 26 2.30 -4.06 -11.69
N LEU A 27 2.58 -5.36 -11.61
CA LEU A 27 1.81 -6.28 -10.77
C LEU A 27 1.91 -5.92 -9.28
N LEU A 28 3.07 -5.40 -8.84
CA LEU A 28 3.22 -4.90 -7.48
C LEU A 28 2.50 -3.56 -7.25
N ILE A 29 2.47 -2.67 -8.26
CA ILE A 29 1.63 -1.46 -8.20
C ILE A 29 0.15 -1.85 -8.02
N GLU A 30 -0.32 -2.82 -8.80
CA GLU A 30 -1.70 -3.31 -8.69
C GLU A 30 -1.97 -3.93 -7.32
N ASN A 31 -1.08 -4.78 -6.82
CA ASN A 31 -1.18 -5.37 -5.48
C ASN A 31 -1.31 -4.29 -4.40
N LEU A 32 -0.48 -3.24 -4.45
CA LEU A 32 -0.52 -2.18 -3.45
C LEU A 32 -1.78 -1.28 -3.54
N LEU A 33 -2.44 -1.24 -4.71
CA LEU A 33 -3.67 -0.46 -4.96
C LEU A 33 -4.96 -1.29 -4.93
N GLU A 34 -4.87 -2.55 -4.52
CA GLU A 34 -5.99 -3.49 -4.38
C GLU A 34 -5.94 -3.99 -2.93
N LEU A 35 -6.93 -3.72 -2.09
CA LEU A 35 -6.85 -4.06 -0.65
C LEU A 35 -7.73 -5.26 -0.25
N SER A 36 -8.40 -5.93 -1.20
CA SER A 36 -9.25 -7.08 -0.89
C SER A 36 -8.41 -8.33 -0.64
N HIS A 37 -7.24 -8.48 -1.28
CA HIS A 37 -6.33 -9.60 -1.05
C HIS A 37 -5.84 -9.69 0.39
N LEU A 38 -5.83 -8.60 1.16
CA LEU A 38 -5.38 -8.57 2.57
C LEU A 38 -6.10 -9.62 3.44
N SER A 39 -7.37 -9.93 3.12
CA SER A 39 -8.15 -10.91 3.90
C SER A 39 -7.81 -12.37 3.55
N TYR A 40 -7.12 -12.60 2.43
CA TYR A 40 -6.81 -13.92 1.90
C TYR A 40 -5.32 -14.24 1.98
N VAL A 41 -4.48 -13.31 1.50
CA VAL A 41 -3.02 -13.45 1.47
C VAL A 41 -2.43 -13.24 2.85
N HIS A 42 -2.88 -12.21 3.56
CA HIS A 42 -2.35 -11.86 4.88
C HIS A 42 -3.23 -12.31 6.04
N ALA A 43 -4.02 -13.38 5.86
CA ALA A 43 -4.98 -13.84 6.87
C ALA A 43 -4.34 -14.08 8.25
N THR A 44 -3.05 -14.41 8.29
CA THR A 44 -2.26 -14.65 9.50
C THR A 44 -1.42 -13.46 9.97
N THR A 45 -1.20 -12.44 9.14
CA THR A 45 -0.28 -11.31 9.38
C THR A 45 -1.04 -9.99 9.57
N LEU A 46 -1.79 -9.53 8.56
CA LEU A 46 -2.49 -8.24 8.53
C LEU A 46 -4.03 -8.36 8.52
N GLY A 47 -4.56 -9.53 8.18
CA GLY A 47 -5.97 -9.80 8.01
C GLY A 47 -6.74 -9.77 9.32
N THR A 48 -7.73 -8.89 9.42
CA THR A 48 -8.83 -9.01 10.37
C THR A 48 -10.10 -9.23 9.55
N GLY A 49 -10.95 -10.21 9.88
CA GLY A 49 -12.14 -10.55 9.05
C GLY A 49 -13.05 -9.37 8.66
N ALA A 50 -13.02 -8.27 9.40
CA ALA A 50 -13.71 -7.00 9.07
C ALA A 50 -13.17 -6.27 7.82
N VAL A 51 -12.07 -6.73 7.22
CA VAL A 51 -11.39 -6.12 6.06
C VAL A 51 -11.98 -6.61 4.72
N ALA A 52 -12.96 -7.50 4.70
CA ALA A 52 -13.53 -8.01 3.45
C ALA A 52 -14.75 -7.20 2.93
N GLU A 53 -15.52 -6.54 3.80
CA GLU A 53 -16.89 -6.10 3.43
C GLU A 53 -17.04 -4.60 3.10
N GLU A 54 -16.06 -3.76 3.46
CA GLU A 54 -16.18 -2.30 3.29
C GLU A 54 -15.84 -1.82 1.87
N GLN A 55 -16.72 -0.98 1.31
CA GLN A 55 -16.55 -0.40 -0.01
C GLN A 55 -15.38 0.57 -0.05
N MET A 56 -14.40 0.26 -0.89
CA MET A 56 -13.30 1.16 -1.20
C MET A 56 -13.76 2.21 -2.22
N LYS A 57 -13.33 3.46 -2.03
CA LYS A 57 -13.54 4.54 -2.99
C LYS A 57 -12.20 4.96 -3.55
N PHE A 58 -12.13 5.33 -4.83
CA PHE A 58 -10.92 5.90 -5.38
C PHE A 58 -11.21 7.16 -6.18
N GLU A 59 -10.22 8.04 -6.21
CA GLU A 59 -10.24 9.30 -6.94
C GLU A 59 -9.00 9.38 -7.82
N ARG A 60 -9.20 9.86 -9.06
CA ARG A 60 -8.12 10.13 -10.01
C ARG A 60 -7.82 11.62 -9.99
N GLY A 61 -6.61 11.96 -9.57
CA GLY A 61 -6.04 13.30 -9.72
C GLY A 61 -5.41 13.51 -11.09
N GLU A 62 -4.74 14.65 -11.28
CA GLU A 62 -4.02 14.96 -12.52
C GLU A 62 -2.87 13.98 -12.78
N ARG A 63 -2.10 13.67 -11.74
CA ARG A 63 -0.91 12.80 -11.78
C ARG A 63 -0.86 11.78 -10.64
N SER A 64 -2.02 11.43 -10.09
CA SER A 64 -2.11 10.48 -8.98
C SER A 64 -3.43 9.73 -8.99
N VAL A 65 -3.45 8.59 -8.30
CA VAL A 65 -4.68 7.86 -7.96
C VAL A 65 -4.66 7.63 -6.46
N THR A 66 -5.75 8.00 -5.78
CA THR A 66 -5.89 7.78 -4.33
C THR A 66 -7.05 6.86 -4.06
N LEU A 67 -6.77 5.73 -3.41
CA LEU A 67 -7.73 4.79 -2.85
C LEU A 67 -7.95 5.13 -1.37
N THR A 68 -9.20 5.30 -0.98
CA THR A 68 -9.62 5.59 0.39
C THR A 68 -10.48 4.46 0.89
N ARG A 69 -10.12 3.95 2.07
CA ARG A 69 -10.90 2.98 2.80
C ARG A 69 -11.04 3.41 4.25
N TRP A 70 -12.28 3.43 4.72
CA TRP A 70 -12.62 3.56 6.13
C TRP A 70 -13.27 2.26 6.61
N ILE A 71 -12.96 1.87 7.85
CA ILE A 71 -13.67 0.82 8.57
C ILE A 71 -14.09 1.44 9.90
N LEU A 72 -15.38 1.74 10.03
CA LEU A 72 -15.91 2.50 11.15
C LEU A 72 -16.37 1.58 12.28
N ASP A 73 -16.26 2.07 13.50
CA ASP A 73 -16.76 1.41 14.72
C ASP A 73 -16.41 -0.09 14.80
N SER A 74 -15.18 -0.44 14.44
CA SER A 74 -14.72 -1.84 14.38
C SER A 74 -14.07 -2.27 15.69
N PRO A 75 -14.25 -3.53 16.15
CA PRO A 75 -13.53 -4.04 17.31
C PRO A 75 -12.03 -3.92 17.13
N VAL A 76 -11.33 -3.45 18.17
CA VAL A 76 -9.90 -3.20 18.08
C VAL A 76 -9.09 -4.51 17.96
N SER A 77 -8.17 -4.56 16.99
CA SER A 77 -7.29 -5.72 16.81
C SER A 77 -6.24 -5.81 17.93
N THR A 78 -5.72 -7.00 18.19
CA THR A 78 -4.63 -7.20 19.17
C THR A 78 -3.41 -6.34 18.84
N MET A 79 -3.11 -6.14 17.55
CA MET A 79 -2.03 -5.28 17.12
C MET A 79 -2.30 -3.82 17.49
N PHE A 80 -3.52 -3.33 17.26
CA PHE A 80 -3.88 -1.94 17.54
C PHE A 80 -3.95 -1.69 19.05
N GLN A 81 -4.37 -2.65 19.85
CA GLN A 81 -4.26 -2.59 21.32
C GLN A 81 -2.81 -2.33 21.75
N LYS A 82 -1.83 -3.07 21.19
CA LYS A 82 -0.41 -2.89 21.50
C LYS A 82 0.15 -1.52 21.06
N LEU A 83 -0.26 -1.05 19.89
CA LEU A 83 0.26 0.20 19.30
C LEU A 83 -0.38 1.45 19.93
N GLY A 84 -1.71 1.53 19.87
CA GLY A 84 -2.51 2.69 20.25
C GLY A 84 -2.95 2.72 21.71
N ARG A 85 -2.55 1.73 22.53
CA ARG A 85 -2.96 1.59 23.94
C ARG A 85 -4.49 1.58 24.09
N PHE A 86 -5.14 0.84 23.20
CA PHE A 86 -6.58 0.61 23.27
C PHE A 86 -6.89 -0.57 24.19
N GLU A 87 -8.01 -0.51 24.90
CA GLU A 87 -8.55 -1.63 25.67
C GLU A 87 -9.24 -2.64 24.75
N LYS A 88 -9.28 -3.91 25.15
CA LYS A 88 -9.80 -5.01 24.32
C LYS A 88 -11.27 -4.83 23.88
N ASN A 89 -12.06 -4.14 24.68
CA ASN A 89 -13.49 -3.85 24.46
C ASN A 89 -13.72 -2.51 23.75
N GLU A 90 -12.67 -1.76 23.41
CA GLU A 90 -12.81 -0.53 22.63
C GLU A 90 -13.05 -0.83 21.14
N HIS A 91 -13.73 0.11 20.49
CA HIS A 91 -13.92 0.15 19.06
C HIS A 91 -13.11 1.30 18.45
N VAL A 92 -12.73 1.14 17.18
CA VAL A 92 -11.89 2.09 16.45
C VAL A 92 -12.42 2.36 15.05
N ASP A 93 -12.24 3.61 14.62
CA ASP A 93 -12.32 4.01 13.23
C ASP A 93 -10.94 3.86 12.61
N ARG A 94 -10.85 3.06 11.54
CA ARG A 94 -9.61 2.71 10.84
C ARG A 94 -9.60 3.37 9.47
N TRP A 95 -8.43 3.84 9.04
CA TRP A 95 -8.26 4.37 7.69
C TRP A 95 -7.08 3.73 6.97
N GLN A 96 -7.23 3.62 5.66
CA GLN A 96 -6.16 3.32 4.71
C GLN A 96 -6.36 4.27 3.52
N HIS A 97 -5.47 5.25 3.40
CA HIS A 97 -5.39 6.13 2.22
C HIS A 97 -4.15 5.74 1.43
N VAL A 98 -4.35 5.10 0.28
CA VAL A 98 -3.26 4.66 -0.60
C VAL A 98 -3.19 5.60 -1.80
N THR A 99 -2.08 6.29 -1.96
CA THR A 99 -1.83 7.17 -3.10
C THR A 99 -0.72 6.59 -3.97
N TRP A 100 -1.02 6.33 -5.24
CA TRP A 100 -0.02 6.07 -6.26
C TRP A 100 0.35 7.36 -7.00
N THR A 101 1.64 7.50 -7.25
CA THR A 101 2.21 8.54 -8.11
C THR A 101 3.23 7.94 -9.08
N PRO A 102 3.33 8.48 -10.30
CA PRO A 102 4.23 7.97 -11.33
C PRO A 102 5.71 8.22 -10.96
N PRO A 103 6.64 7.37 -11.47
CA PRO A 103 6.36 6.21 -12.31
C PRO A 103 5.88 4.98 -11.51
N ALA A 104 6.35 4.80 -10.28
CA ALA A 104 6.07 3.59 -9.50
C ALA A 104 6.25 3.81 -7.99
N PHE A 105 5.64 4.87 -7.47
CA PHE A 105 5.61 5.17 -6.04
C PHE A 105 4.21 4.92 -5.47
N VAL A 106 4.15 4.31 -4.30
CA VAL A 106 2.89 4.11 -3.57
C VAL A 106 3.10 4.48 -2.11
N LYS A 107 2.28 5.40 -1.60
CA LYS A 107 2.29 5.88 -0.22
C LYS A 107 0.98 5.52 0.45
N LEU A 108 1.03 4.91 1.63
CA LEU A 108 -0.14 4.66 2.45
C LEU A 108 -0.08 5.53 3.69
N ASP A 109 -1.15 6.25 3.97
CA ASP A 109 -1.48 6.79 5.29
C ASP A 109 -2.45 5.82 5.97
N VAL A 110 -1.97 5.17 7.02
CA VAL A 110 -2.69 4.11 7.73
C VAL A 110 -2.77 4.45 9.20
N GLY A 111 -3.89 4.12 9.83
CA GLY A 111 -3.99 4.21 11.28
C GLY A 111 -5.36 3.87 11.81
N ALA A 112 -5.52 4.15 13.10
CA ALA A 112 -6.78 3.97 13.81
C ALA A 112 -6.88 4.96 14.96
N ALA A 113 -8.10 5.41 15.25
CA ALA A 113 -8.44 6.21 16.40
C ALA A 113 -9.70 5.65 17.06
N ARG A 114 -9.95 6.00 18.33
CA ARG A 114 -11.17 5.61 19.04
C ARG A 114 -12.41 5.96 18.21
N ALA A 115 -13.36 5.04 18.13
CA ALA A 115 -14.56 5.24 17.34
C ALA A 115 -15.33 6.49 17.82
N ASN A 116 -15.93 7.22 16.87
CA ASN A 116 -16.76 8.40 17.15
C ASN A 116 -16.01 9.56 17.84
N THR A 117 -14.69 9.69 17.60
CA THR A 117 -13.87 10.78 18.16
C THR A 117 -13.42 11.83 17.15
N GLY A 118 -13.96 11.81 15.94
CA GLY A 118 -13.70 12.85 14.93
C GLY A 118 -12.67 12.48 13.85
N ALA A 119 -12.24 11.22 13.78
CA ALA A 119 -11.17 10.79 12.88
C ALA A 119 -11.50 10.99 11.39
N VAL A 120 -12.76 10.77 11.01
CA VAL A 120 -13.26 10.97 9.64
C VAL A 120 -13.29 12.46 9.29
N GLU A 121 -13.60 13.30 10.27
CA GLU A 121 -13.62 14.76 10.17
C GLU A 121 -12.23 15.40 10.23
N GLY A 122 -11.19 14.61 10.53
CA GLY A 122 -9.79 14.99 10.51
C GLY A 122 -9.09 15.01 11.87
N ASP A 123 -9.81 14.85 12.98
CA ASP A 123 -9.20 14.73 14.31
C ASP A 123 -8.79 13.29 14.60
N ARG A 124 -7.53 12.97 14.31
CA ARG A 124 -6.93 11.65 14.55
C ARG A 124 -6.16 11.58 15.87
N SER A 125 -6.29 12.60 16.74
CA SER A 125 -5.50 12.72 17.98
C SER A 125 -5.78 11.62 19.01
N GLN A 126 -6.95 10.97 18.92
CA GLN A 126 -7.35 9.87 19.81
C GLN A 126 -6.83 8.50 19.37
N GLY A 127 -5.78 8.49 18.54
CA GLY A 127 -5.29 7.30 17.87
C GLY A 127 -3.79 7.31 17.58
N PHE A 128 -3.42 6.51 16.59
CA PHE A 128 -2.08 6.50 16.04
C PHE A 128 -2.16 6.43 14.51
N GLY A 129 -1.13 6.94 13.84
CA GLY A 129 -0.97 6.87 12.40
C GLY A 129 0.46 6.49 12.02
N TYR A 130 0.63 5.97 10.82
CA TYR A 130 1.94 5.71 10.23
C TYR A 130 1.88 5.87 8.71
N ARG A 131 3.05 5.93 8.09
CA ARG A 131 3.24 6.01 6.65
C ARG A 131 3.94 4.75 6.18
N ASN A 132 3.32 4.04 5.23
CA ASN A 132 3.99 2.99 4.48
C ASN A 132 4.42 3.57 3.12
N LEU A 133 5.71 3.58 2.86
CA LEU A 133 6.32 4.28 1.72
C LEU A 133 6.94 3.23 0.81
N ASN A 134 6.53 3.20 -0.45
CA ASN A 134 6.95 2.20 -1.43
C ASN A 134 7.51 2.87 -2.68
N ALA A 135 8.72 2.49 -3.06
CA ALA A 135 9.37 2.86 -4.30
C ALA A 135 9.78 1.61 -5.06
N ILE A 136 9.30 1.47 -6.29
CA ILE A 136 9.56 0.30 -7.12
C ILE A 136 10.41 0.74 -8.31
N THR A 137 11.53 0.06 -8.52
CA THR A 137 12.42 0.33 -9.66
C THR A 137 12.46 -0.90 -10.56
N PRO A 138 11.92 -0.81 -11.80
CA PRO A 138 12.04 -1.91 -12.76
C PRO A 138 13.51 -2.20 -13.06
N GLU A 139 13.89 -3.48 -13.03
CA GLU A 139 15.23 -3.93 -13.42
C GLU A 139 15.20 -4.54 -14.83
N THR A 140 14.19 -5.38 -15.09
CA THR A 140 13.88 -5.91 -16.42
C THR A 140 12.38 -5.83 -16.68
N GLU A 141 11.89 -6.36 -17.80
CA GLU A 141 10.46 -6.51 -18.05
C GLU A 141 9.77 -7.38 -16.98
N LYS A 142 10.52 -8.26 -16.30
CA LYS A 142 10.00 -9.26 -15.36
C LYS A 142 10.79 -9.35 -14.05
N SER A 143 11.47 -8.27 -13.68
CA SER A 143 12.08 -8.13 -12.37
C SER A 143 12.12 -6.68 -11.91
N ALA A 144 12.08 -6.47 -10.59
CA ALA A 144 12.13 -5.14 -10.01
C ALA A 144 12.81 -5.15 -8.63
N HIS A 145 13.41 -4.01 -8.28
CA HIS A 145 13.80 -3.70 -6.91
C HIS A 145 12.63 -3.04 -6.19
N TYR A 146 12.26 -3.57 -5.04
CA TYR A 146 11.19 -3.05 -4.20
C TYR A 146 11.78 -2.46 -2.92
N PHE A 147 11.75 -1.15 -2.79
CA PHE A 147 12.17 -0.44 -1.59
C PHE A 147 10.92 -0.02 -0.82
N TRP A 148 10.86 -0.37 0.46
CA TRP A 148 9.75 0.02 1.30
C TRP A 148 10.23 0.48 2.68
N ALA A 149 9.42 1.31 3.34
CA ALA A 149 9.66 1.72 4.71
C ALA A 149 8.35 2.00 5.45
N GLN A 150 8.39 1.81 6.77
CA GLN A 150 7.34 2.24 7.69
C GLN A 150 7.87 3.41 8.51
N ALA A 151 7.18 4.54 8.48
CA ALA A 151 7.50 5.72 9.28
C ALA A 151 6.34 6.05 10.23
N ARG A 152 6.67 6.39 11.48
CA ARG A 152 5.67 6.79 12.49
C ARG A 152 6.12 8.05 13.25
N ASP A 153 5.14 8.76 13.78
CA ASP A 153 5.27 9.95 14.63
C ASP A 153 4.81 9.72 16.08
N PHE A 154 4.31 8.53 16.40
CA PHE A 154 3.88 8.17 17.76
C PHE A 154 4.89 7.30 18.47
N ARG A 155 4.99 7.49 19.80
CA ARG A 155 5.85 6.69 20.69
C ARG A 155 7.27 6.55 20.12
N ILE A 156 7.83 7.68 19.70
CA ILE A 156 9.10 7.77 18.96
C ILE A 156 10.32 7.28 19.75
N ASP A 157 10.21 7.23 21.08
CA ASP A 157 11.25 6.72 21.99
C ASP A 157 11.19 5.18 22.17
N GLU A 158 10.21 4.52 21.56
CA GLU A 158 10.00 3.08 21.67
C GLU A 158 10.43 2.37 20.38
N GLU A 159 11.73 2.03 20.29
CA GLU A 159 12.35 1.42 19.10
C GLU A 159 11.74 0.06 18.72
N TRP A 160 11.30 -0.72 19.69
CA TRP A 160 10.67 -2.03 19.45
C TRP A 160 9.46 -1.95 18.51
N ILE A 161 8.79 -0.79 18.42
CA ILE A 161 7.67 -0.57 17.49
C ILE A 161 8.17 -0.55 16.05
N SER A 162 9.33 0.05 15.78
CA SER A 162 9.97 -0.01 14.44
C SER A 162 10.31 -1.43 14.05
N ASP A 163 10.89 -2.19 14.99
CA ASP A 163 11.27 -3.57 14.74
C ASP A 163 10.05 -4.43 14.47
N LEU A 164 9.00 -4.28 15.28
CA LEU A 164 7.73 -4.97 15.07
C LEU A 164 7.13 -4.64 13.70
N PHE A 165 7.06 -3.36 13.33
CA PHE A 165 6.57 -2.94 12.01
C PHE A 165 7.39 -3.55 10.88
N VAL A 166 8.71 -3.54 10.96
CA VAL A 166 9.55 -4.11 9.92
C VAL A 166 9.34 -5.61 9.81
N THR A 167 9.36 -6.35 10.92
CA THR A 167 9.15 -7.80 10.90
C THR A 167 7.79 -8.18 10.33
N THR A 168 6.70 -7.57 10.79
CA THR A 168 5.35 -7.90 10.29
C THR A 168 5.14 -7.48 8.84
N THR A 169 5.74 -6.36 8.42
CA THR A 169 5.64 -5.88 7.03
C THR A 169 6.48 -6.75 6.10
N HIS A 170 7.67 -7.18 6.53
CA HIS A 170 8.52 -8.10 5.78
C HIS A 170 7.81 -9.43 5.51
N GLU A 171 7.16 -10.01 6.53
CA GLU A 171 6.39 -11.24 6.38
C GLU A 171 5.26 -11.07 5.36
N ALA A 172 4.43 -10.04 5.52
CA ALA A 172 3.34 -9.75 4.60
C ALA A 172 3.84 -9.53 3.15
N PHE A 173 4.83 -8.66 2.95
CA PHE A 173 5.35 -8.41 1.61
C PHE A 173 6.06 -9.63 1.01
N SER A 174 6.61 -10.53 1.82
CA SER A 174 7.15 -11.79 1.30
C SER A 174 6.05 -12.70 0.74
N GLU A 175 4.87 -12.71 1.35
CA GLU A 175 3.68 -13.41 0.84
C GLU A 175 3.23 -12.81 -0.51
N ASP A 176 3.16 -11.48 -0.60
CA ASP A 176 2.81 -10.77 -1.84
C ASP A 176 3.78 -11.09 -2.97
N LEU A 177 5.10 -10.92 -2.73
CA LEU A 177 6.11 -11.15 -3.76
C LEU A 177 6.12 -12.60 -4.24
N TRP A 178 5.80 -13.55 -3.36
CA TRP A 178 5.67 -14.96 -3.74
C TRP A 178 4.47 -15.18 -4.67
N ILE A 179 3.29 -14.66 -4.30
CA ILE A 179 2.07 -14.79 -5.11
C ILE A 179 2.21 -14.07 -6.45
N ILE A 180 2.76 -12.85 -6.46
CA ILE A 180 3.00 -12.07 -7.68
C ILE A 180 3.99 -12.81 -8.59
N GLY A 181 5.03 -13.43 -8.03
CA GLY A 181 5.96 -14.28 -8.80
C GLY A 181 5.23 -15.44 -9.49
N LEU A 182 4.36 -16.15 -8.76
CA LEU A 182 3.54 -17.23 -9.33
C LEU A 182 2.54 -16.71 -10.38
N GLN A 183 2.00 -15.51 -10.19
CA GLN A 183 1.14 -14.86 -11.18
C GLN A 183 1.91 -14.60 -12.49
N GLN A 184 3.13 -14.07 -12.41
CA GLN A 184 3.99 -13.88 -13.56
C GLN A 184 4.31 -15.22 -14.26
N GLU A 185 4.68 -16.26 -13.51
CA GLU A 185 4.94 -17.59 -14.07
C GLU A 185 3.73 -18.14 -14.82
N ASN A 186 2.53 -17.95 -14.27
CA ASN A 186 1.29 -18.37 -14.92
C ASN A 186 1.03 -17.58 -16.22
N MET A 187 1.20 -16.25 -16.20
CA MET A 187 1.09 -15.40 -17.40
C MET A 187 2.08 -15.81 -18.49
N ASP A 188 3.30 -16.17 -18.09
CA ASP A 188 4.37 -16.60 -19.00
C ASP A 188 4.08 -17.91 -19.73
N THR A 189 3.13 -18.72 -19.24
CA THR A 189 2.67 -19.91 -19.96
C THR A 189 1.96 -19.60 -21.27
N GLY A 190 1.45 -18.36 -21.43
CA GLY A 190 0.62 -17.95 -22.56
C GLY A 190 -0.77 -18.61 -22.60
N LYS A 191 -1.16 -19.32 -21.53
CA LYS A 191 -2.44 -20.04 -21.42
C LYS A 191 -3.46 -19.34 -20.54
N THR A 192 -3.12 -18.18 -19.99
CA THR A 192 -4.02 -17.40 -19.15
C THR A 192 -5.21 -16.91 -19.98
N HIS A 193 -6.41 -17.06 -19.42
CA HIS A 193 -7.60 -16.44 -19.97
C HIS A 193 -7.51 -14.90 -19.88
N PRO A 194 -8.29 -14.17 -20.68
CA PRO A 194 -8.42 -12.73 -20.52
C PRO A 194 -8.77 -12.38 -19.07
N ARG A 195 -8.12 -11.34 -18.54
CA ARG A 195 -8.38 -10.81 -17.20
C ARG A 195 -9.85 -10.40 -17.08
N VAL A 196 -10.45 -10.74 -15.94
CA VAL A 196 -11.77 -10.27 -15.53
C VAL A 196 -11.57 -9.35 -14.34
N ASP A 197 -11.88 -8.07 -14.52
CA ASP A 197 -11.75 -7.07 -13.48
C ASP A 197 -12.98 -7.09 -12.55
N ILE A 198 -12.74 -6.80 -11.27
CA ILE A 198 -13.78 -6.62 -10.25
C ILE A 198 -13.80 -5.18 -9.75
N ASN A 199 -14.84 -4.83 -8.98
CA ASN A 199 -15.01 -3.45 -8.48
C ASN A 199 -13.81 -2.95 -7.65
N HIS A 200 -13.08 -3.85 -6.99
CA HIS A 200 -11.91 -3.51 -6.19
C HIS A 200 -10.67 -3.13 -7.05
N ASP A 201 -10.64 -3.50 -8.32
CA ASP A 201 -9.48 -3.23 -9.20
C ASP A 201 -9.42 -1.79 -9.73
N GLY A 202 -10.47 -0.99 -9.48
CA GLY A 202 -10.63 0.31 -10.12
C GLY A 202 -9.46 1.28 -9.93
N ALA A 203 -8.88 1.34 -8.72
CA ALA A 203 -7.72 2.20 -8.45
C ALA A 203 -6.46 1.74 -9.19
N ALA A 204 -6.14 0.45 -9.09
CA ALA A 204 -5.03 -0.19 -9.78
C ALA A 204 -5.11 0.02 -11.29
N MET A 205 -6.28 -0.23 -11.89
CA MET A 205 -6.51 -0.04 -13.32
C MET A 205 -6.30 1.41 -13.77
N GLN A 206 -6.75 2.40 -12.98
CA GLN A 206 -6.53 3.81 -13.31
C GLN A 206 -5.06 4.19 -13.24
N ALA A 207 -4.31 3.68 -12.25
CA ALA A 207 -2.88 3.90 -12.13
C ALA A 207 -2.13 3.30 -13.33
N ILE A 208 -2.40 2.04 -13.68
CA ILE A 208 -1.77 1.37 -14.83
C ILE A 208 -2.10 2.07 -16.15
N ARG A 209 -3.34 2.52 -16.37
CA ARG A 209 -3.71 3.29 -17.57
C ARG A 209 -2.97 4.63 -17.64
N MET A 210 -2.86 5.34 -16.51
CA MET A 210 -2.13 6.61 -16.45
C MET A 210 -0.65 6.40 -16.74
N LEU A 211 -0.04 5.38 -16.15
CA LEU A 211 1.35 5.00 -16.37
C LEU A 211 1.61 4.63 -17.83
N GLN A 212 0.76 3.79 -18.43
CA GLN A 212 0.89 3.38 -19.83
C GLN A 212 0.80 4.59 -20.77
N SER A 213 -0.12 5.53 -20.51
CA SER A 213 -0.20 6.77 -21.29
C SER A 213 1.08 7.60 -21.22
N MET A 214 1.78 7.62 -20.07
CA MET A 214 3.05 8.34 -19.94
C MET A 214 4.17 7.64 -20.73
N ILE A 215 4.23 6.31 -20.67
CA ILE A 215 5.19 5.50 -21.44
C ILE A 215 4.98 5.68 -22.94
N ASP A 216 3.73 5.68 -23.41
CA ASP A 216 3.41 5.85 -24.82
C ASP A 216 3.76 7.27 -25.32
N GLN A 217 3.51 8.29 -24.49
CA GLN A 217 3.93 9.67 -24.79
C GLN A 217 5.45 9.80 -24.88
N GLU A 218 6.19 9.18 -23.98
CA GLU A 218 7.65 9.16 -24.00
C GLU A 218 8.17 8.48 -25.28
N ARG A 219 7.62 7.32 -25.66
CA ARG A 219 7.97 6.61 -26.89
C ARG A 219 7.73 7.44 -28.15
N ASN A 220 6.57 8.10 -28.25
CA ASN A 220 6.25 8.95 -29.39
C ASN A 220 7.17 10.17 -29.47
N SER A 221 7.49 10.80 -28.33
CA SER A 221 8.43 11.92 -28.29
C SER A 221 9.83 11.54 -28.78
N PHE A 222 10.29 10.32 -28.53
CA PHE A 222 11.57 9.84 -29.06
C PHE A 222 11.51 9.50 -30.56
N ALA A 223 10.38 9.01 -31.05
CA ALA A 223 10.18 8.76 -32.48
C ALA A 223 10.16 10.08 -33.27
N ASP A 224 9.42 11.07 -32.81
CA ASP A 224 9.31 12.39 -33.44
C ASP A 224 10.66 13.16 -33.44
N ALA A 225 11.52 12.91 -32.45
CA ALA A 225 12.86 13.52 -32.38
C ALA A 225 13.90 12.81 -33.26
N ALA A 226 13.59 11.62 -33.78
CA ALA A 226 14.47 10.83 -34.64
C ALA A 226 14.16 11.01 -36.15
N GLU A 227 13.04 11.66 -36.50
CA GLU A 227 12.68 12.11 -37.85
C GLU A 227 13.23 13.51 -38.17
#